data_AF-A0A4S4M527-F1
#
_entry.id   AF-A0A4S4M527-F1
#
_cell.length_a   1.000
_cell.length_b   1.000
_cell.length_c   1.000
_cell.angle_alpha   90.00
_cell.angle_beta   90.00
_cell.angle_gamma   90.00
#
_symmetry.space_group_name_H-M   'P 1'
#
loop_
_entity.id
_entity.type
_entity.pdbx_description
1 polymer ?
#
loop_
_entity_poly.entity_id
_entity_poly.type
_entity_poly.pdbx_seq_one_letter_code
_entity_poly.pdbx_strand_id
1 'polypeptide(L)'
;MPLYTYRDSIPRPTLMYIRSEAEANELVLALNGPVGFDMEWCCSPRRHGTSVHRPTALVQICDSSIILLIQLSAMKKVPQKVKELIESPSIPKMGVNIRGDGMKLYRDYGILPANLVELGTLACQADTCFQEIFNRPMVSLAKCVSFYQHRTLDKGPVRTSNWEAVLSREQMEYAANDAHCALLMYKKILSIARSSNRPLSPSEYTTDLAVELGIEREVPAPFSEEITPSNTELPPPPPSAQPVQEQADTSTSTRTLTISTSVSITKASAIAPRPQHLRAYQLWKNGNALDVICAALRSAERPLKQSTVMYVHSSGIILISSTFFLPSILRPGPLVNYYF
;
A
#
# COMPACT_ATOMS: atom_id res chain seq x y z
N MET A 1 10.23 -16.31 -22.94
CA MET A 1 8.98 -15.66 -22.50
C MET A 1 9.27 -14.26 -22.02
N PRO A 2 8.39 -13.27 -22.26
CA PRO A 2 8.58 -11.91 -21.79
C PRO A 2 8.62 -11.84 -20.26
N LEU A 3 9.34 -10.84 -19.73
CA LEU A 3 9.36 -10.57 -18.29
C LEU A 3 7.97 -10.13 -17.82
N TYR A 4 7.62 -10.56 -16.61
CA TYR A 4 6.44 -10.07 -15.92
C TYR A 4 6.70 -8.68 -15.33
N THR A 5 5.74 -7.77 -15.46
CA THR A 5 5.72 -6.52 -14.71
C THR A 5 4.28 -6.17 -14.35
N TYR A 6 4.06 -5.72 -13.11
CA TYR A 6 2.78 -5.18 -12.69
C TYR A 6 2.33 -3.98 -13.54
N ARG A 7 3.29 -3.28 -14.19
CA ARG A 7 3.02 -2.08 -15.00
C ARG A 7 2.20 -2.34 -16.26
N ASP A 8 2.17 -3.59 -16.72
CA ASP A 8 1.40 -4.04 -17.89
C ASP A 8 -0.08 -4.27 -17.53
N SER A 9 -0.43 -4.32 -16.24
CA SER A 9 -1.82 -4.50 -15.83
C SER A 9 -2.67 -3.26 -16.10
N ILE A 10 -3.95 -3.48 -16.39
CA ILE A 10 -4.95 -2.44 -16.65
C ILE A 10 -6.15 -2.69 -15.73
N PRO A 11 -6.48 -1.76 -14.82
CA PRO A 11 -5.73 -0.54 -14.51
C PRO A 11 -4.38 -0.86 -13.85
N ARG A 12 -3.37 -0.01 -14.08
CA ARG A 12 -2.06 -0.15 -13.44
C ARG A 12 -2.17 0.18 -11.94
N PRO A 13 -1.72 -0.69 -11.03
CA PRO A 13 -1.74 -0.39 -9.62
C PRO A 13 -0.68 0.64 -9.25
N THR A 14 -0.98 1.42 -8.21
CA THR A 14 -0.09 2.44 -7.66
C THR A 14 0.89 1.80 -6.70
N LEU A 15 2.19 1.94 -6.95
CA LEU A 15 3.24 1.45 -6.07
C LEU A 15 3.60 2.51 -5.02
N MET A 16 3.59 2.11 -3.75
CA MET A 16 3.95 2.97 -2.62
C MET A 16 5.03 2.30 -1.76
N TYR A 17 6.14 3.01 -1.54
CA TYR A 17 7.22 2.56 -0.68
C TYR A 17 7.19 3.33 0.65
N ILE A 18 7.00 2.60 1.74
CA ILE A 18 6.64 3.14 3.04
C ILE A 18 7.72 2.78 4.07
N ARG A 19 8.20 3.80 4.77
CA ARG A 19 9.20 3.68 5.85
C ARG A 19 8.74 4.28 7.17
N SER A 20 7.52 4.82 7.22
CA SER A 20 6.90 5.42 8.40
C SER A 20 5.77 4.52 8.93
N GLU A 21 5.74 4.30 10.24
CA GLU A 21 4.69 3.53 10.91
C GLU A 21 3.30 4.16 10.71
N ALA A 22 3.20 5.49 10.85
CA ALA A 22 1.94 6.22 10.71
C ALA A 22 1.41 6.12 9.28
N GLU A 23 2.28 6.26 8.28
CA GLU A 23 1.92 6.13 6.87
C GLU A 23 1.49 4.70 6.52
N ALA A 24 2.17 3.69 7.07
CA ALA A 24 1.78 2.30 6.89
C ALA A 24 0.40 2.01 7.49
N ASN A 25 0.12 2.54 8.68
CA ASN A 25 -1.18 2.39 9.33
C ASN A 25 -2.32 3.07 8.54
N GLU A 26 -2.06 4.24 7.94
CA GLU A 26 -3.04 4.95 7.12
C GLU A 26 -3.31 4.22 5.79
N LEU A 27 -2.25 3.84 5.08
CA LEU A 27 -2.38 3.32 3.71
C LEU A 27 -2.86 1.86 3.65
N VAL A 28 -2.56 1.04 4.66
CA VAL A 28 -3.02 -0.36 4.67
C VAL A 28 -4.54 -0.47 4.75
N LEU A 29 -5.21 0.50 5.37
CA LEU A 29 -6.67 0.58 5.45
C LEU A 29 -7.33 0.86 4.10
N ALA A 30 -6.57 1.34 3.11
CA ALA A 30 -7.08 1.59 1.76
C ALA A 30 -7.14 0.32 0.89
N LEU A 31 -6.54 -0.79 1.34
CA LEU A 31 -6.55 -2.05 0.62
C LEU A 31 -7.91 -2.75 0.73
N ASN A 32 -8.40 -3.23 -0.40
CA ASN A 32 -9.59 -4.07 -0.45
C ASN A 32 -9.18 -5.51 -0.75
N GLY A 33 -9.26 -6.38 0.27
CA GLY A 33 -8.95 -7.81 0.14
C GLY A 33 -9.80 -8.50 -0.93
N PRO A 34 -9.34 -9.62 -1.53
CA PRO A 34 -8.13 -10.41 -1.25
C PRO A 34 -6.82 -9.67 -1.59
N VAL A 35 -5.72 -10.05 -0.92
CA VAL A 35 -4.41 -9.38 -1.11
C VAL A 35 -3.29 -10.34 -1.50
N GLY A 36 -2.49 -9.93 -2.48
CA GLY A 36 -1.19 -10.54 -2.74
C GLY A 36 -0.23 -10.23 -1.61
N PHE A 37 0.53 -11.23 -1.18
CA PHE A 37 1.39 -11.12 0.00
C PHE A 37 2.73 -11.81 -0.25
N ASP A 38 3.82 -11.11 0.07
CA ASP A 38 5.17 -11.67 0.09
C ASP A 38 6.06 -10.84 1.04
N MET A 39 7.26 -11.32 1.34
CA MET A 39 8.18 -10.67 2.26
C MET A 39 9.64 -10.92 1.93
N GLU A 40 10.51 -9.98 2.34
CA GLU A 40 11.94 -10.04 2.03
C GLU A 40 12.81 -9.73 3.24
N TRP A 41 14.00 -10.33 3.29
CA TRP A 41 14.94 -10.20 4.39
C TRP A 41 16.39 -10.37 3.92
N CYS A 42 17.34 -9.79 4.66
CA CYS A 42 18.75 -9.95 4.35
C CYS A 42 19.20 -11.40 4.54
N CYS A 43 19.68 -12.04 3.47
CA CYS A 43 20.36 -13.31 3.56
C CYS A 43 21.80 -13.09 4.04
N SER A 44 22.11 -13.44 5.30
CA SER A 44 23.50 -13.45 5.77
C SER A 44 24.20 -14.73 5.30
N PRO A 45 25.36 -14.64 4.63
CA PRO A 45 26.15 -15.81 4.31
C PRO A 45 26.52 -16.54 5.59
N ARG A 46 26.46 -17.88 5.59
CA ARG A 46 26.98 -18.70 6.69
C ARG A 46 28.48 -18.43 6.83
N ARG A 47 28.88 -17.68 7.85
CA ARG A 47 30.27 -17.60 8.29
C ARG A 47 30.42 -18.61 9.43
N HIS A 48 31.36 -19.56 9.28
CA HIS A 48 31.70 -20.56 10.30
C HIS A 48 30.52 -21.44 10.78
N GLY A 49 29.59 -21.77 9.88
CA GLY A 49 28.48 -22.69 10.20
C GLY A 49 27.29 -22.06 10.92
N THR A 50 27.41 -20.84 11.45
CA THR A 50 26.31 -20.12 12.10
C THR A 50 25.69 -19.10 11.13
N SER A 51 24.39 -19.25 10.83
CA SER A 51 23.61 -18.19 10.16
C SER A 51 23.13 -17.19 11.21
N VAL A 52 23.51 -15.92 11.06
CA VAL A 52 22.93 -14.85 11.86
C VAL A 52 21.46 -14.72 11.47
N HIS A 53 20.55 -14.81 12.44
CA HIS A 53 19.13 -14.58 12.22
C HIS A 53 18.92 -13.12 11.81
N ARG A 54 18.21 -12.91 10.70
CA ARG A 54 17.86 -11.60 10.17
C ARG A 54 16.33 -11.51 10.10
N PRO A 55 15.70 -10.61 10.87
CA PRO A 55 14.26 -10.42 10.85
C PRO A 55 13.74 -10.06 9.46
N THR A 56 12.46 -10.28 9.20
CA THR A 56 11.80 -9.80 7.97
C THR A 56 11.96 -8.29 7.82
N ALA A 57 12.60 -7.82 6.76
CA ALA A 57 12.91 -6.41 6.56
C ALA A 57 11.80 -5.67 5.80
N LEU A 58 11.11 -6.37 4.91
CA LEU A 58 10.09 -5.81 4.02
C LEU A 58 8.87 -6.73 3.98
N VAL A 59 7.68 -6.15 4.10
CA VAL A 59 6.40 -6.82 3.80
C VAL A 59 5.79 -6.17 2.56
N GLN A 60 5.32 -7.00 1.63
CA GLN A 60 4.67 -6.58 0.40
C GLN A 60 3.20 -6.99 0.45
N ILE A 61 2.31 -6.02 0.27
CA ILE A 61 0.86 -6.26 0.28
C ILE A 61 0.25 -5.52 -0.89
N CYS A 62 -0.56 -6.19 -1.70
CA CYS A 62 -1.25 -5.52 -2.79
C CYS A 62 -2.70 -5.95 -2.93
N ASP A 63 -3.54 -5.02 -3.34
CA ASP A 63 -4.85 -5.31 -3.92
C ASP A 63 -4.82 -5.06 -5.44
N SER A 64 -5.98 -4.94 -6.06
CA SER A 64 -6.10 -4.69 -7.51
C SER A 64 -5.60 -3.32 -7.97
N SER A 65 -5.39 -2.39 -7.04
CA SER A 65 -5.21 -0.96 -7.31
C SER A 65 -3.98 -0.34 -6.65
N ILE A 66 -3.51 -0.93 -5.55
CA ILE A 66 -2.40 -0.42 -4.74
C ILE A 66 -1.46 -1.57 -4.41
N ILE A 67 -0.15 -1.31 -4.51
CA ILE A 67 0.93 -2.16 -4.03
C ILE A 67 1.68 -1.38 -2.95
N LEU A 68 1.70 -1.92 -1.73
CA LEU A 68 2.40 -1.36 -0.58
C LEU A 68 3.68 -2.15 -0.31
N LEU A 69 4.81 -1.46 -0.30
CA LEU A 69 6.11 -1.97 0.13
C LEU A 69 6.43 -1.38 1.49
N ILE A 70 6.18 -2.14 2.56
CA ILE A 70 6.26 -1.67 3.95
C ILE A 70 7.56 -2.16 4.57
N GLN A 71 8.54 -1.27 4.69
CA GLN A 71 9.86 -1.63 5.21
C GLN A 71 9.89 -1.60 6.73
N LEU A 72 9.66 -2.77 7.33
CA LEU A 72 9.68 -2.97 8.78
C LEU A 72 11.04 -2.64 9.40
N SER A 73 12.15 -2.91 8.71
CA SER A 73 13.50 -2.61 9.22
C SER A 73 13.77 -1.11 9.42
N ALA A 74 12.97 -0.24 8.80
CA ALA A 74 13.05 1.21 8.97
C ALA A 74 12.16 1.74 10.11
N MET A 75 11.43 0.86 10.80
CA MET A 75 10.44 1.21 11.82
C MET A 75 10.87 0.68 13.19
N LYS A 76 10.43 1.36 14.27
CA LYS A 76 10.73 0.92 15.64
C LYS A 76 9.92 -0.32 16.06
N LYS A 77 8.74 -0.49 15.48
CA LYS A 77 7.82 -1.59 15.73
C LYS A 77 6.99 -1.85 14.48
N VAL A 78 6.36 -3.02 14.42
CA VAL A 78 5.42 -3.34 13.33
C VAL A 78 4.20 -2.43 13.43
N PRO A 79 3.75 -1.80 12.34
CA PRO A 79 2.54 -0.98 12.34
C PRO A 79 1.31 -1.80 12.72
N GLN A 80 0.53 -1.31 13.68
CA GLN A 80 -0.61 -2.04 14.25
C GLN A 80 -1.67 -2.45 13.21
N LYS A 81 -2.02 -1.56 12.27
CA LYS A 81 -3.00 -1.88 11.21
C LYS A 81 -2.48 -2.88 10.19
N VAL A 82 -1.17 -2.92 9.99
CA VAL A 82 -0.53 -3.94 9.14
C VAL A 82 -0.61 -5.31 9.84
N LYS A 83 -0.33 -5.36 11.14
CA LYS A 83 -0.52 -6.57 11.96
C LYS A 83 -1.97 -7.05 11.90
N GLU A 84 -2.95 -6.17 12.17
CA GLU A 84 -4.38 -6.50 12.12
C GLU A 84 -4.80 -7.09 10.76
N LEU A 85 -4.33 -6.52 9.64
CA LEU A 85 -4.64 -7.07 8.30
C LEU A 85 -4.06 -8.48 8.11
N ILE A 86 -2.80 -8.69 8.52
CA ILE A 86 -2.12 -9.98 8.38
C ILE A 86 -2.80 -11.06 9.25
N GLU A 87 -3.22 -10.70 10.46
CA GLU A 87 -3.89 -11.61 11.41
C GLU A 87 -5.39 -11.79 11.13
N SER A 88 -5.98 -10.98 10.24
CA SER A 88 -7.41 -11.04 9.94
C SER A 88 -7.79 -12.34 9.20
N PRO A 89 -8.69 -13.17 9.75
CA PRO A 89 -9.19 -14.37 9.05
C PRO A 89 -10.12 -14.01 7.88
N SER A 90 -10.67 -12.80 7.83
CA SER A 90 -11.61 -12.38 6.77
C SER A 90 -10.91 -11.92 5.49
N ILE A 91 -9.60 -11.64 5.55
CA ILE A 91 -8.81 -11.17 4.41
C ILE A 91 -7.89 -12.32 3.96
N PRO A 92 -8.10 -12.91 2.77
CA PRO A 92 -7.18 -13.90 2.21
C PRO A 92 -5.86 -13.24 1.80
N LYS A 93 -4.73 -13.80 2.23
CA LYS A 93 -3.38 -13.43 1.80
C LYS A 93 -2.84 -14.53 0.91
N MET A 94 -2.45 -14.26 -0.34
CA MET A 94 -1.95 -15.31 -1.24
C MET A 94 -0.48 -15.14 -1.59
N GLY A 95 0.21 -16.27 -1.66
CA GLY A 95 1.64 -16.37 -1.98
C GLY A 95 2.03 -17.83 -2.27
N VAL A 96 3.32 -18.07 -2.42
CA VAL A 96 3.89 -19.42 -2.60
C VAL A 96 4.81 -19.73 -1.43
N ASN A 97 4.63 -20.91 -0.82
CA ASN A 97 5.25 -21.23 0.47
C ASN A 97 4.87 -20.22 1.57
N ILE A 98 3.66 -19.66 1.48
CA ILE A 98 3.21 -18.55 2.33
C ILE A 98 3.07 -18.95 3.80
N ARG A 99 2.82 -20.22 4.09
CA ARG A 99 2.90 -20.75 5.46
C ARG A 99 4.30 -20.56 6.05
N GLY A 100 5.34 -20.79 5.25
CA GLY A 100 6.73 -20.54 5.65
C GLY A 100 6.96 -19.08 5.99
N ASP A 101 6.33 -18.18 5.23
CA ASP A 101 6.41 -16.74 5.50
C ASP A 101 5.72 -16.38 6.81
N GLY A 102 4.53 -16.95 7.04
CA GLY A 102 3.80 -16.76 8.30
C GLY A 102 4.56 -17.27 9.52
N MET A 103 5.18 -18.45 9.43
CA MET A 103 6.04 -18.97 10.51
C MET A 103 7.22 -18.05 10.82
N LYS A 104 7.81 -17.42 9.81
CA LYS A 104 8.91 -16.47 10.00
C LYS A 104 8.41 -15.15 10.60
N LEU A 105 7.27 -14.62 10.19
CA LEU A 105 6.66 -13.46 10.86
C LEU A 105 6.34 -13.73 12.33
N TYR A 106 5.84 -14.91 12.65
CA TYR A 106 5.61 -15.32 14.04
C TYR A 106 6.91 -15.35 14.84
N ARG A 107 7.95 -16.00 14.32
CA ARG A 107 9.26 -16.02 14.99
C ARG A 107 9.87 -14.64 15.16
N ASP A 108 9.75 -13.78 14.14
CA ASP A 108 10.45 -12.50 14.10
C ASP A 108 9.71 -11.40 14.88
N TYR A 109 8.37 -11.45 14.91
CA TYR A 109 7.52 -10.37 15.44
C TYR A 109 6.33 -10.82 16.30
N GLY A 110 6.12 -12.12 16.51
CA GLY A 110 4.98 -12.65 17.24
C GLY A 110 3.63 -12.44 16.53
N ILE A 111 3.65 -12.17 15.22
CA ILE A 111 2.43 -12.01 14.40
C ILE A 111 1.89 -13.40 14.09
N LEU A 112 0.57 -13.59 14.18
CA LEU A 112 -0.11 -14.86 13.90
C LEU A 112 -1.01 -14.75 12.66
N PRO A 113 -0.45 -14.84 11.44
CA PRO A 113 -1.23 -14.66 10.23
C PRO A 113 -2.36 -15.69 10.12
N ALA A 114 -3.50 -15.22 9.63
CA ALA A 114 -4.66 -16.05 9.33
C ALA A 114 -4.89 -16.15 7.82
N ASN A 115 -5.73 -17.09 7.35
CA ASN A 115 -6.19 -17.14 5.96
C ASN A 115 -5.05 -16.98 4.91
N LEU A 116 -3.96 -17.70 5.14
CA LEU A 116 -2.81 -17.78 4.24
C LEU A 116 -3.14 -18.78 3.12
N VAL A 117 -3.36 -18.29 1.90
CA VAL A 117 -3.72 -19.05 0.71
C VAL A 117 -2.48 -19.53 -0.03
N GLU A 118 -2.22 -20.84 0.00
CA GLU A 118 -1.15 -21.46 -0.76
C GLU A 118 -1.56 -21.63 -2.24
N LEU A 119 -0.93 -20.85 -3.12
CA LEU A 119 -1.31 -20.79 -4.53
C LEU A 119 -1.14 -22.11 -5.27
N GLY A 120 -0.08 -22.86 -4.97
CA GLY A 120 0.17 -24.12 -5.66
C GLY A 120 -0.86 -25.19 -5.29
N THR A 121 -1.26 -25.27 -4.02
CA THR A 121 -2.34 -26.16 -3.56
C THR A 121 -3.68 -25.77 -4.17
N LEU A 122 -4.01 -24.48 -4.15
CA LEU A 122 -5.23 -23.96 -4.77
C LEU A 122 -5.28 -24.28 -6.27
N ALA A 123 -4.17 -24.09 -6.99
CA ALA A 123 -4.06 -24.39 -8.41
C ALA A 123 -4.28 -25.88 -8.72
N CYS A 124 -3.69 -26.79 -7.94
CA CYS A 124 -3.88 -28.23 -8.11
C CYS A 124 -5.35 -28.68 -7.95
N GLN A 125 -6.14 -28.00 -7.12
CA GLN A 125 -7.55 -28.34 -6.91
C GLN A 125 -8.45 -27.75 -8.01
N ALA A 126 -8.13 -26.53 -8.43
CA ALA A 126 -8.91 -25.75 -9.37
C ALA A 126 -8.70 -26.14 -10.84
N ASP A 127 -7.49 -26.56 -11.22
CA ASP A 127 -7.07 -26.75 -12.60
C ASP A 127 -6.40 -28.12 -12.80
N THR A 128 -7.07 -29.02 -13.51
CA THR A 128 -6.57 -30.38 -13.81
C THR A 128 -5.32 -30.37 -14.68
N CYS A 129 -5.21 -29.43 -15.62
CA CYS A 129 -4.03 -29.30 -16.47
C CYS A 129 -2.82 -28.91 -15.60
N PHE A 130 -3.01 -27.99 -14.65
CA PHE A 130 -1.97 -27.64 -13.70
C PHE A 130 -1.57 -28.84 -12.82
N GLN A 131 -2.57 -29.58 -12.33
CA GLN A 131 -2.37 -30.77 -11.51
C GLN A 131 -1.57 -31.85 -12.25
N GLU A 132 -1.91 -32.13 -13.51
CA GLU A 132 -1.24 -33.14 -14.35
C GLU A 132 0.23 -32.77 -14.63
N ILE A 133 0.53 -31.49 -14.86
CA ILE A 133 1.88 -31.04 -15.20
C ILE A 133 2.82 -31.02 -13.99
N PHE A 134 2.35 -30.51 -12.84
CA PHE A 134 3.22 -30.32 -11.68
C PHE A 134 3.14 -31.44 -10.65
N ASN A 135 1.98 -32.09 -10.54
CA ASN A 135 1.66 -33.21 -9.66
C ASN A 135 2.20 -33.05 -8.21
N ARG A 136 2.18 -31.83 -7.68
CA ARG A 136 2.59 -31.51 -6.31
C ARG A 136 2.03 -30.14 -5.89
N PRO A 137 1.72 -29.95 -4.59
CA PRO A 137 1.15 -28.68 -4.11
C PRO A 137 2.17 -27.55 -4.12
N MET A 138 3.47 -27.83 -3.92
CA MET A 138 4.50 -26.80 -3.84
C MET A 138 5.10 -26.47 -5.22
N VAL A 139 4.59 -25.42 -5.85
CA VAL A 139 5.02 -24.93 -7.17
C VAL A 139 5.49 -23.49 -7.05
N SER A 140 6.73 -23.21 -7.47
CA SER A 140 7.31 -21.86 -7.39
C SER A 140 6.47 -20.83 -8.13
N LEU A 141 6.38 -19.61 -7.61
CA LEU A 141 5.63 -18.51 -8.22
C LEU A 141 5.99 -18.28 -9.70
N ALA A 142 7.28 -18.33 -10.05
CA ALA A 142 7.75 -18.20 -11.43
C ALA A 142 7.17 -19.29 -12.38
N LYS A 143 6.95 -20.51 -11.88
CA LYS A 143 6.31 -21.59 -12.66
C LYS A 143 4.81 -21.35 -12.80
N CYS A 144 4.13 -20.87 -11.76
CA CYS A 144 2.72 -20.49 -11.83
C CYS A 144 2.51 -19.34 -12.83
N VAL A 145 3.32 -18.28 -12.76
CA VAL A 145 3.27 -17.15 -13.71
C VAL A 145 3.57 -17.62 -15.13
N SER A 146 4.54 -18.52 -15.30
CA SER A 146 4.84 -19.10 -16.60
C SER A 146 3.65 -19.86 -17.19
N PHE A 147 3.01 -20.69 -16.37
CA PHE A 147 1.88 -21.51 -16.78
C PHE A 147 0.64 -20.68 -17.14
N TYR A 148 0.25 -19.74 -16.28
CA TYR A 148 -1.01 -19.00 -16.44
C TYR A 148 -0.93 -17.70 -17.26
N GLN A 149 0.25 -17.08 -17.35
CA GLN A 149 0.44 -15.78 -18.01
C GLN A 149 1.44 -15.81 -19.16
N HIS A 150 2.11 -16.94 -19.40
CA HIS A 150 3.17 -17.06 -20.40
C HIS A 150 4.27 -15.99 -20.22
N ARG A 151 4.53 -15.60 -18.98
CA ARG A 151 5.56 -14.64 -18.56
C ARG A 151 6.53 -15.25 -17.56
N THR A 152 7.72 -14.67 -17.44
CA THR A 152 8.71 -15.11 -16.44
C THR A 152 8.97 -14.02 -15.41
N LEU A 153 9.12 -14.43 -14.14
CA LEU A 153 9.64 -13.55 -13.10
C LEU A 153 11.17 -13.52 -13.18
N ASP A 154 11.75 -12.39 -12.84
CA ASP A 154 13.19 -12.24 -12.70
C ASP A 154 13.66 -12.99 -11.44
N LYS A 155 14.73 -13.78 -11.59
CA LYS A 155 15.38 -14.51 -10.48
C LYS A 155 16.77 -13.94 -10.19
N GLY A 156 16.98 -12.67 -10.52
CA GLY A 156 18.24 -11.97 -10.41
C GLY A 156 18.77 -11.80 -8.97
N PRO A 157 19.93 -11.15 -8.82
CA PRO A 157 20.62 -11.00 -7.53
C PRO A 157 19.84 -10.14 -6.52
N VAL A 158 18.82 -9.41 -6.97
CA VAL A 158 17.91 -8.60 -6.13
C VAL A 158 17.32 -9.43 -5.00
N ARG A 159 16.91 -10.67 -5.27
CA ARG A 159 16.32 -11.57 -4.28
C ARG A 159 17.20 -11.76 -3.04
N THR A 160 18.52 -11.81 -3.21
CA THR A 160 19.49 -12.01 -2.12
C THR A 160 20.19 -10.72 -1.70
N SER A 161 19.65 -9.56 -2.08
CA SER A 161 20.25 -8.25 -1.81
C SER A 161 20.02 -7.77 -0.36
N ASN A 162 20.53 -6.58 -0.04
CA ASN A 162 20.32 -5.96 1.26
C ASN A 162 18.94 -5.28 1.33
N TRP A 163 17.96 -5.97 1.91
CA TRP A 163 16.59 -5.48 2.10
C TRP A 163 16.41 -4.55 3.32
N GLU A 164 17.44 -4.39 4.16
CA GLU A 164 17.42 -3.46 5.30
C GLU A 164 17.78 -2.02 4.89
N ALA A 165 18.48 -1.85 3.76
CA ALA A 165 18.82 -0.55 3.20
C ALA A 165 17.63 0.13 2.52
N VAL A 166 17.75 1.42 2.21
CA VAL A 166 16.75 2.12 1.38
C VAL A 166 16.61 1.38 0.04
N LEU A 167 15.38 1.03 -0.33
CA LEU A 167 15.15 0.19 -1.49
C LEU A 167 15.54 0.90 -2.79
N SER A 168 16.26 0.18 -3.64
CA SER A 168 16.53 0.60 -5.01
C SER A 168 15.27 0.45 -5.88
N ARG A 169 15.29 1.07 -7.06
CA ARG A 169 14.21 0.90 -8.04
C ARG A 169 14.01 -0.57 -8.45
N GLU A 170 15.10 -1.33 -8.55
CA GLU A 170 15.06 -2.75 -8.93
C GLU A 170 14.45 -3.60 -7.81
N GLN A 171 14.81 -3.34 -6.55
CA GLN A 171 14.20 -3.98 -5.38
C GLN A 171 12.70 -3.69 -5.30
N MET A 172 12.31 -2.42 -5.51
CA MET A 172 10.90 -2.04 -5.51
C MET A 172 10.11 -2.72 -6.64
N GLU A 173 10.68 -2.82 -7.85
CA GLU A 173 10.02 -3.49 -8.98
C GLU A 173 9.87 -4.99 -8.73
N TYR A 174 10.93 -5.64 -8.25
CA TYR A 174 10.94 -7.06 -7.90
C TYR A 174 9.87 -7.37 -6.87
N ALA A 175 9.90 -6.68 -5.73
CA ALA A 175 8.98 -6.90 -4.62
C ALA A 175 7.52 -6.58 -4.98
N ALA A 176 7.31 -5.56 -5.83
CA ALA A 176 5.98 -5.25 -6.35
C ALA A 176 5.44 -6.35 -7.27
N ASN A 177 6.30 -6.93 -8.11
CA ASN A 177 5.92 -7.99 -9.04
C ASN A 177 5.54 -9.28 -8.30
N ASP A 178 6.27 -9.66 -7.26
CA ASP A 178 6.00 -10.90 -6.52
C ASP A 178 4.63 -10.85 -5.84
N ALA A 179 4.33 -9.80 -5.07
CA ALA A 179 2.99 -9.63 -4.48
C ALA A 179 1.88 -9.52 -5.54
N HIS A 180 2.09 -8.68 -6.57
CA HIS A 180 1.04 -8.44 -7.58
C HIS A 180 0.73 -9.68 -8.42
N CYS A 181 1.74 -10.43 -8.84
CA CYS A 181 1.51 -11.64 -9.63
C CYS A 181 0.82 -12.72 -8.78
N ALA A 182 1.11 -12.83 -7.49
CA ALA A 182 0.41 -13.74 -6.58
C ALA A 182 -1.10 -13.47 -6.55
N LEU A 183 -1.52 -12.20 -6.43
CA LEU A 183 -2.93 -11.81 -6.50
C LEU A 183 -3.55 -12.13 -7.86
N LEU A 184 -2.84 -11.87 -8.97
CA LEU A 184 -3.34 -12.22 -10.30
C LEU A 184 -3.52 -13.74 -10.46
N MET A 185 -2.59 -14.54 -9.93
CA MET A 185 -2.68 -16.00 -10.02
C MET A 185 -3.90 -16.48 -9.26
N TYR A 186 -4.10 -16.02 -8.03
CA TYR A 186 -5.29 -16.33 -7.24
C TYR A 186 -6.60 -16.05 -8.01
N LYS A 187 -6.74 -14.84 -8.58
CA LYS A 187 -7.93 -14.49 -9.36
C LYS A 187 -8.12 -15.38 -10.59
N LYS A 188 -7.04 -15.68 -11.31
CA LYS A 188 -7.07 -16.55 -12.50
C LYS A 188 -7.49 -17.97 -12.13
N ILE A 189 -6.91 -18.53 -11.07
CA ILE A 189 -7.19 -19.88 -10.59
C ILE A 189 -8.65 -20.00 -10.14
N LEU A 190 -9.17 -19.02 -9.38
CA LEU A 190 -10.59 -19.00 -9.00
C LEU A 190 -11.53 -18.89 -10.20
N SER A 191 -11.15 -18.12 -11.23
CA SER A 191 -11.93 -18.02 -12.47
C SER A 191 -12.00 -19.37 -13.20
N ILE A 192 -10.89 -20.11 -13.25
CA ILE A 192 -10.83 -21.46 -13.83
C ILE A 192 -11.74 -22.41 -13.05
N ALA A 193 -11.60 -22.47 -11.72
CA ALA A 193 -12.44 -23.33 -10.88
C ALA A 193 -13.95 -23.07 -11.09
N ARG A 194 -14.35 -21.79 -11.16
CA ARG A 194 -15.74 -21.40 -11.44
C ARG A 194 -16.19 -21.84 -12.83
N SER A 195 -15.37 -21.60 -13.85
CA SER A 195 -15.67 -21.96 -15.24
C SER A 195 -15.79 -23.47 -15.44
N SER A 196 -15.03 -24.25 -14.66
CA SER A 196 -15.05 -25.71 -14.67
C SER A 196 -16.02 -26.31 -13.64
N ASN A 197 -16.81 -25.48 -12.94
CA ASN A 197 -17.74 -25.90 -11.88
C ASN A 197 -17.10 -26.83 -10.83
N ARG A 198 -15.83 -26.59 -10.48
CA ARG A 198 -15.11 -27.35 -9.46
C ARG A 198 -15.32 -26.71 -8.10
N PRO A 199 -15.90 -27.41 -7.12
CA PRO A 199 -15.98 -26.90 -5.76
C PRO A 199 -14.58 -26.79 -5.16
N LEU A 200 -14.33 -25.71 -4.45
CA LEU A 200 -13.09 -25.47 -3.70
C LEU A 200 -13.42 -25.37 -2.23
N SER A 201 -12.65 -26.06 -1.38
CA SER A 201 -12.80 -26.00 0.06
C SER A 201 -11.66 -25.18 0.67
N PRO A 202 -11.92 -24.00 1.26
CA PRO A 202 -10.87 -23.15 1.85
C PRO A 202 -9.97 -23.87 2.85
N SER A 203 -10.49 -24.83 3.62
CA SER A 203 -9.71 -25.58 4.60
C SER A 203 -8.56 -26.39 3.99
N GLU A 204 -8.60 -26.67 2.68
CA GLU A 204 -7.60 -27.50 2.02
C GLU A 204 -6.41 -26.70 1.47
N TYR A 205 -6.58 -25.40 1.24
CA TYR A 205 -5.55 -24.53 0.65
C TYR A 205 -5.24 -23.28 1.49
N THR A 206 -5.91 -23.10 2.63
CA THR A 206 -5.64 -22.00 3.55
C THR A 206 -5.03 -22.47 4.87
N THR A 207 -4.23 -21.62 5.50
CA THR A 207 -3.66 -21.87 6.83
C THR A 207 -3.98 -20.70 7.75
N ASP A 208 -4.40 -21.02 8.97
CA ASP A 208 -4.49 -20.09 10.09
C ASP A 208 -3.45 -20.50 11.13
N LEU A 209 -2.45 -19.64 11.35
CA LEU A 209 -1.31 -20.02 12.16
C LEU A 209 -1.63 -20.09 13.66
N ALA A 210 -2.61 -19.30 14.14
CA ALA A 210 -3.04 -19.38 15.53
C ALA A 210 -3.71 -20.75 15.80
N VAL A 211 -4.58 -21.19 14.89
CA VAL A 211 -5.21 -22.51 14.95
C VAL A 211 -4.18 -23.63 14.85
N GLU A 212 -3.25 -23.53 13.91
CA GLU A 212 -2.22 -24.56 13.70
C GLU A 212 -1.31 -24.74 14.91
N LEU A 213 -0.94 -23.65 15.58
CA LEU A 213 -0.06 -23.66 16.75
C LEU A 213 -0.82 -23.85 18.08
N GLY A 214 -2.15 -23.92 18.06
CA GLY A 214 -2.98 -24.02 19.27
C GLY A 214 -2.88 -22.78 20.16
N ILE A 215 -2.68 -21.59 19.58
CA ILE A 215 -2.57 -20.32 20.30
C ILE A 215 -3.92 -19.62 20.28
N GLU A 216 -4.48 -19.32 21.45
CA GLU A 216 -5.68 -18.51 21.55
C GLU A 216 -5.37 -17.07 21.15
N ARG A 217 -6.17 -16.51 20.22
CA ARG A 217 -6.12 -15.09 19.92
C ARG A 217 -6.78 -14.34 21.07
N GLU A 218 -6.09 -13.35 21.63
CA GLU A 218 -6.75 -12.35 22.45
C GLU A 218 -7.80 -11.65 21.57
N VAL A 219 -9.08 -11.98 21.79
CA VAL A 219 -10.17 -11.19 21.24
C VAL A 219 -10.10 -9.85 21.97
N PRO A 220 -9.97 -8.71 21.27
CA PRO A 220 -10.07 -7.43 21.94
C PRO A 220 -11.38 -7.43 22.71
N ALA A 221 -11.33 -7.23 24.03
CA ALA A 221 -12.52 -7.13 24.86
C ALA A 221 -13.50 -6.18 24.16
N PRO A 222 -14.80 -6.53 24.04
CA PRO A 222 -15.76 -5.62 23.45
C PRO A 222 -15.62 -4.30 24.19
N PHE A 223 -15.31 -3.24 23.43
CA PHE A 223 -15.19 -1.90 23.96
C PHE A 223 -16.55 -1.55 24.55
N SER A 224 -16.66 -1.76 25.85
CA SER A 224 -17.80 -1.35 26.64
C SER A 224 -17.58 0.13 26.81
N GLU A 225 -18.21 0.96 25.99
CA GLU A 225 -18.44 2.35 26.35
C GLU A 225 -19.37 2.36 27.56
N GLU A 226 -18.84 2.04 28.75
CA GLU A 226 -19.41 2.58 29.97
C GLU A 226 -19.06 4.07 29.96
N ILE A 227 -19.99 4.84 29.42
CA ILE A 227 -20.07 6.28 29.66
C ILE A 227 -20.36 6.45 31.15
N THR A 228 -19.31 6.43 31.96
CA THR A 228 -19.35 7.04 33.30
C THR A 228 -19.54 8.54 33.11
N PRO A 229 -20.62 9.16 33.62
CA PRO A 229 -20.78 10.60 33.57
C PRO A 229 -19.75 11.22 34.52
N SER A 230 -18.64 11.68 33.95
CA SER A 230 -17.70 12.57 34.63
C SER A 230 -18.40 13.91 34.82
N ASN A 231 -18.74 14.23 36.07
CA ASN A 231 -19.03 15.60 36.49
C ASN A 231 -17.77 16.44 36.29
N THR A 232 -17.63 17.03 35.11
CA THR A 232 -16.66 18.07 34.83
C THR A 232 -17.42 19.38 34.72
N GLU A 233 -17.31 20.16 35.79
CA GLU A 233 -17.72 21.55 35.89
C GLU A 233 -17.20 22.35 34.69
N LEU A 234 -18.11 23.01 33.96
CA LEU A 234 -17.79 23.88 32.83
C LEU A 234 -16.95 25.07 33.32
N PRO A 235 -15.79 25.38 32.71
CA PRO A 235 -15.12 26.65 32.96
C PRO A 235 -15.95 27.81 32.37
N PRO A 236 -15.97 28.99 33.02
CA PRO A 236 -16.80 30.11 32.59
C PRO A 236 -16.33 30.71 31.26
N PRO A 237 -17.24 31.30 30.47
CA PRO A 237 -16.92 31.86 29.16
C PRO A 237 -16.00 33.09 29.27
N PRO A 238 -15.11 33.31 28.28
CA PRO A 238 -14.28 34.50 28.23
C PRO A 238 -15.13 35.76 27.91
N PRO A 239 -14.80 36.94 28.48
CA PRO A 239 -15.56 38.16 28.27
C PRO A 239 -15.42 38.72 26.84
N SER A 240 -16.53 39.30 26.39
CA SER A 240 -16.78 39.92 25.09
C SER A 240 -15.71 40.90 24.61
N ALA A 241 -15.47 40.83 23.30
CA ALA A 241 -14.69 41.78 22.52
C ALA A 241 -15.24 43.20 22.62
N GLN A 242 -14.32 44.16 22.77
CA GLN A 242 -14.50 45.54 22.31
C GLN A 242 -13.31 45.97 21.44
N PRO A 243 -13.54 46.90 20.49
CA PRO A 243 -12.75 47.04 19.29
C PRO A 243 -11.55 47.96 19.49
N VAL A 244 -10.39 47.59 18.93
CA VAL A 244 -9.23 48.48 18.85
C VAL A 244 -8.99 48.87 17.39
N GLN A 245 -8.78 50.17 17.25
CA GLN A 245 -8.82 50.97 16.05
C GLN A 245 -7.64 50.76 15.11
N GLU A 246 -7.98 51.00 13.85
CA GLU A 246 -7.17 51.28 12.67
C GLU A 246 -6.09 52.34 12.93
N GLN A 247 -4.84 52.04 12.58
CA GLN A 247 -3.85 53.04 12.22
C GLN A 247 -2.90 52.47 11.16
N ALA A 248 -2.93 53.14 10.01
CA ALA A 248 -2.05 52.95 8.88
C ALA A 248 -0.63 53.35 9.24
N ASP A 249 0.36 52.64 8.68
CA ASP A 249 1.61 53.29 8.33
C ASP A 249 2.22 52.73 7.06
N THR A 250 2.69 53.69 6.29
CA THR A 250 3.10 53.61 4.89
C THR A 250 4.61 53.41 4.85
N SER A 251 5.11 52.45 4.09
CA SER A 251 6.45 52.59 3.51
C SER A 251 6.63 51.76 2.24
N THR A 252 6.66 52.53 1.15
CA THR A 252 7.04 52.21 -0.20
C THR A 252 8.49 51.68 -0.27
N SER A 253 8.73 50.58 -0.98
CA SER A 253 10.01 50.37 -1.64
C SER A 253 9.84 49.60 -2.94
N THR A 254 9.77 50.38 -4.02
CA THR A 254 9.78 49.99 -5.43
C THR A 254 11.13 49.37 -5.78
N ARG A 255 11.14 48.17 -6.36
CA ARG A 255 12.27 47.70 -7.18
C ARG A 255 11.79 46.89 -8.36
N THR A 256 11.54 47.61 -9.46
CA THR A 256 11.42 47.11 -10.82
C THR A 256 12.78 46.62 -11.30
N LEU A 257 12.91 45.39 -11.82
CA LEU A 257 13.92 45.03 -12.82
C LEU A 257 13.45 43.82 -13.65
N THR A 258 13.07 44.15 -14.89
CA THR A 258 13.37 43.47 -16.17
C THR A 258 13.20 41.95 -16.28
N ILE A 259 12.14 41.58 -17.01
CA ILE A 259 11.95 40.26 -17.63
C ILE A 259 12.95 40.14 -18.79
N SER A 260 13.91 39.23 -18.68
CA SER A 260 14.68 38.71 -19.80
C SER A 260 14.30 37.26 -20.02
N THR A 261 13.57 37.02 -21.11
CA THR A 261 13.19 35.72 -21.63
C THR A 261 14.41 34.95 -22.09
N SER A 262 14.74 33.86 -21.41
CA SER A 262 15.48 32.73 -21.98
C SER A 262 14.80 31.43 -21.59
N VAL A 263 14.02 30.91 -22.53
CA VAL A 263 13.36 29.60 -22.43
C VAL A 263 14.44 28.53 -22.49
N SER A 264 14.73 27.91 -21.35
CA SER A 264 15.51 26.67 -21.28
C SER A 264 14.53 25.51 -21.05
N ILE A 265 14.21 24.80 -22.13
CA ILE A 265 13.39 23.59 -22.11
C ILE A 265 14.17 22.51 -21.35
N THR A 266 13.81 22.29 -20.09
CA THR A 266 14.26 21.12 -19.33
C THR A 266 13.13 20.08 -19.33
N LYS A 267 13.44 18.86 -19.76
CA LYS A 267 12.53 17.71 -19.78
C LYS A 267 11.86 17.56 -18.41
N ALA A 268 10.53 17.66 -18.38
CA ALA A 268 9.72 17.43 -17.19
C ALA A 268 9.91 15.98 -16.72
N SER A 269 10.66 15.81 -15.62
CA SER A 269 10.60 14.59 -14.81
C SER A 269 9.19 14.47 -14.24
N ALA A 270 8.57 13.29 -14.33
CA ALA A 270 7.27 13.03 -13.72
C ALA A 270 7.42 13.12 -12.19
N ILE A 271 7.10 14.29 -11.64
CA ILE A 271 7.12 14.55 -10.20
C ILE A 271 6.00 13.70 -9.57
N ALA A 272 6.38 12.82 -8.64
CA ALA A 272 5.42 12.05 -7.85
C ALA A 272 4.44 13.01 -7.14
N PRO A 273 3.12 12.74 -7.16
CA PRO A 273 2.15 13.63 -6.56
C PRO A 273 2.41 13.77 -5.05
N ARG A 274 2.38 15.00 -4.55
CA ARG A 274 2.61 15.29 -3.12
C ARG A 274 1.56 14.56 -2.27
N PRO A 275 1.90 14.11 -1.04
CA PRO A 275 0.97 13.39 -0.15
C PRO A 275 -0.38 14.10 0.06
N GLN A 276 -0.35 15.43 0.12
CA GLN A 276 -1.56 16.26 0.24
C GLN A 276 -2.48 16.16 -0.98
N HIS A 277 -1.91 16.03 -2.18
CA HIS A 277 -2.68 15.88 -3.42
C HIS A 277 -3.35 14.50 -3.49
N LEU A 278 -2.68 13.46 -2.99
CA LEU A 278 -3.22 12.11 -2.91
C LEU A 278 -4.38 12.02 -1.90
N ARG A 279 -4.26 12.69 -0.75
CA ARG A 279 -5.34 12.75 0.25
C ARG A 279 -6.59 13.45 -0.30
N ALA A 280 -6.41 14.54 -1.04
CA ALA A 280 -7.51 15.23 -1.73
C ALA A 280 -8.21 14.30 -2.75
N TYR A 281 -7.43 13.57 -3.54
CA TYR A 281 -7.96 12.60 -4.50
C TYR A 281 -8.72 11.45 -3.83
N GLN A 282 -8.24 10.94 -2.69
CA GLN A 282 -8.94 9.88 -1.94
C GLN A 282 -10.28 10.35 -1.40
N LEU A 283 -10.35 11.53 -0.80
CA LEU A 283 -11.60 12.09 -0.31
C LEU A 283 -12.60 12.30 -1.46
N TRP A 284 -12.14 12.82 -2.61
CA TRP A 284 -12.95 12.93 -3.82
C TRP A 284 -13.44 11.56 -4.34
N LYS A 285 -12.53 10.58 -4.45
CA LYS A 285 -12.84 9.22 -4.91
C LYS A 285 -13.90 8.55 -4.02
N ASN A 286 -13.88 8.85 -2.72
CA ASN A 286 -14.85 8.37 -1.75
C ASN A 286 -16.15 9.18 -1.73
N GLY A 287 -16.37 10.07 -2.71
CA GLY A 287 -17.63 10.82 -2.89
C GLY A 287 -17.79 12.03 -1.98
N ASN A 288 -16.74 12.50 -1.31
CA ASN A 288 -16.83 13.66 -0.42
C ASN A 288 -17.02 14.95 -1.24
N ALA A 289 -17.91 15.83 -0.76
CA ALA A 289 -18.13 17.15 -1.36
C ALA A 289 -16.93 18.08 -1.17
N LEU A 290 -16.76 19.05 -2.08
CA LEU A 290 -15.57 19.90 -2.15
C LEU A 290 -15.29 20.66 -0.84
N ASP A 291 -16.33 21.12 -0.16
CA ASP A 291 -16.25 21.80 1.15
C ASP A 291 -15.70 20.89 2.26
N VAL A 292 -16.14 19.62 2.30
CA VAL A 292 -15.64 18.58 3.21
C VAL A 292 -14.17 18.27 2.93
N ILE A 293 -13.79 18.13 1.65
CA ILE A 293 -12.39 17.90 1.28
C ILE A 293 -11.54 19.10 1.70
N CYS A 294 -12.00 20.33 1.44
CA CYS A 294 -11.29 21.55 1.85
C CYS A 294 -11.17 21.64 3.39
N ALA A 295 -12.22 21.30 4.15
CA ALA A 295 -12.18 21.31 5.61
C ALA A 295 -11.19 20.28 6.18
N ALA A 296 -11.21 19.04 5.68
CA ALA A 296 -10.30 17.97 6.10
C ALA A 296 -8.81 18.27 5.81
N LEU A 297 -8.54 19.11 4.82
CA LEU A 297 -7.20 19.57 4.47
C LEU A 297 -6.79 20.89 5.14
N ARG A 298 -7.69 21.56 5.88
CA ARG A 298 -7.44 22.84 6.57
C ARG A 298 -7.17 22.71 8.07
N SER A 299 -7.26 21.51 8.65
CA SER A 299 -7.18 21.32 10.11
C SER A 299 -5.90 21.91 10.72
N ALA A 300 -5.95 22.25 12.02
CA ALA A 300 -4.82 22.84 12.76
C ALA A 300 -3.53 21.99 12.70
N GLU A 301 -3.68 20.66 12.56
CA GLU A 301 -2.56 19.73 12.38
C GLU A 301 -1.93 19.78 10.97
N ARG A 302 -2.64 20.31 9.96
CA ARG A 302 -2.25 20.29 8.55
C ARG A 302 -2.77 21.54 7.80
N PRO A 303 -2.34 22.77 8.15
CA PRO A 303 -2.89 23.98 7.56
C PRO A 303 -2.60 24.07 6.05
N LEU A 304 -3.63 24.40 5.25
CA LEU A 304 -3.45 24.75 3.84
C LEU A 304 -2.53 25.99 3.75
N LYS A 305 -1.44 25.92 2.98
CA LYS A 305 -0.78 27.14 2.51
C LYS A 305 -1.78 27.91 1.65
N GLN A 306 -1.75 29.24 1.73
CA GLN A 306 -2.78 30.22 1.37
C GLN A 306 -3.31 30.22 -0.08
N SER A 307 -3.15 29.15 -0.86
CA SER A 307 -3.53 29.13 -2.28
C SER A 307 -3.84 27.73 -2.85
N THR A 308 -4.23 26.73 -2.06
CA THR A 308 -4.70 25.45 -2.63
C THR A 308 -6.14 25.59 -3.10
N VAL A 309 -6.33 25.99 -4.37
CA VAL A 309 -7.65 25.97 -5.00
C VAL A 309 -7.92 24.54 -5.47
N MET A 310 -9.01 23.95 -4.98
CA MET A 310 -9.49 22.63 -5.39
C MET A 310 -10.74 22.79 -6.25
N TYR A 311 -10.72 22.26 -7.47
CA TYR A 311 -11.91 22.18 -8.32
C TYR A 311 -12.30 20.72 -8.51
N VAL A 312 -13.56 20.39 -8.24
CA VAL A 312 -14.10 19.04 -8.42
C VAL A 312 -14.96 19.05 -9.69
N HIS A 313 -14.59 18.19 -10.63
CA HIS A 313 -15.38 17.89 -11.81
C HIS A 313 -15.92 16.46 -11.72
N SER A 314 -16.92 16.11 -12.52
CA SER A 314 -17.47 14.74 -12.59
C SER A 314 -16.41 13.67 -12.93
N SER A 315 -15.26 14.08 -13.47
CA SER A 315 -14.20 13.21 -13.96
C SER A 315 -12.83 13.42 -13.29
N GLY A 316 -12.74 14.21 -12.22
CA GLY A 316 -11.49 14.36 -11.46
C GLY A 316 -11.44 15.58 -10.53
N ILE A 317 -10.28 15.76 -9.88
CA ILE A 317 -9.99 16.91 -9.01
C ILE A 317 -8.76 17.69 -9.52
N ILE A 318 -8.86 19.01 -9.56
CA ILE A 318 -7.75 19.91 -9.92
C ILE A 318 -7.22 20.56 -8.65
N LEU A 319 -5.90 20.53 -8.49
CA LEU A 319 -5.19 21.17 -7.37
C LEU A 319 -4.22 22.21 -7.92
N ILE A 320 -4.36 23.46 -7.47
CA ILE A 320 -3.45 24.57 -7.81
C ILE A 320 -2.59 24.89 -6.58
N SER A 321 -1.26 24.95 -6.71
CA SER A 321 -0.33 25.34 -5.63
C SER A 321 0.46 26.58 -6.07
N SER A 322 0.58 27.61 -5.22
CA SER A 322 1.08 28.97 -5.59
C SER A 322 2.52 29.07 -6.06
N THR A 323 3.34 28.03 -5.95
CA THR A 323 4.78 28.19 -6.23
C THR A 323 5.18 27.95 -7.68
N PHE A 324 4.35 27.38 -8.54
CA PHE A 324 4.59 27.32 -10.00
C PHE A 324 3.26 27.14 -10.72
N PHE A 325 3.02 27.91 -11.79
CA PHE A 325 1.82 27.89 -12.65
C PHE A 325 1.70 26.57 -13.44
N LEU A 326 1.42 25.45 -12.78
CA LEU A 326 0.95 24.23 -13.43
C LEU A 326 -0.16 23.57 -12.57
N PRO A 327 -1.43 23.66 -13.00
CA PRO A 327 -2.52 22.94 -12.36
C PRO A 327 -2.28 21.42 -12.51
N SER A 328 -2.30 20.68 -11.40
CA SER A 328 -2.24 19.22 -11.42
C SER A 328 -3.65 18.67 -11.43
N ILE A 329 -4.04 18.02 -12.53
CA ILE A 329 -5.34 17.32 -12.64
C ILE A 329 -5.14 15.87 -12.25
N LEU A 330 -5.83 15.41 -11.21
CA LEU A 330 -5.86 14.00 -10.82
C LEU A 330 -7.15 13.35 -11.35
N ARG A 331 -7.01 12.29 -12.14
CA ARG A 331 -8.10 11.52 -12.75
C ARG A 331 -8.04 10.06 -12.34
N PRO A 332 -9.19 9.35 -12.32
CA PRO A 332 -9.19 7.89 -12.23
C PRO A 332 -8.72 7.27 -13.56
N GLY A 333 -7.62 6.52 -13.55
CA GLY A 333 -7.12 5.78 -14.73
C GLY A 333 -6.00 6.49 -15.52
N PRO A 334 -5.32 5.79 -16.44
CA PRO A 334 -3.95 6.11 -16.83
C PRO A 334 -3.86 7.45 -17.57
N LEU A 335 -2.76 8.15 -17.30
CA LEU A 335 -2.33 9.39 -17.94
C LEU A 335 -2.51 9.32 -19.46
N VAL A 336 -3.60 9.89 -19.96
CA VAL A 336 -3.71 10.31 -21.35
C VAL A 336 -3.00 11.65 -21.46
N ASN A 337 -2.06 11.71 -22.40
CA ASN A 337 -1.23 12.86 -22.73
C ASN A 337 -2.04 14.17 -22.77
N TYR A 338 -1.52 15.20 -22.12
CA TYR A 338 -1.88 16.58 -22.41
C TYR A 338 -0.73 17.23 -23.18
N TYR A 339 -0.86 17.22 -24.51
CA TYR A 339 -0.48 18.38 -25.31
C TYR A 339 -1.53 19.46 -25.05
N PHE A 340 -1.09 20.61 -24.52
CA PHE A 340 -1.33 21.97 -25.01
C PHE A 340 -0.53 22.93 -24.13
#